data_AF-A0A7S1FCG1-F1
#
_entry.id   AF-A0A7S1FCG1-F1
#
_cell.length_a   1.000
_cell.length_b   1.000
_cell.length_c   1.000
_cell.angle_alpha   90.00
_cell.angle_beta   90.00
_cell.angle_gamma   90.00
#
_symmetry.space_group_name_H-M   'P 1'
#
loop_
_entity.id
_entity.type
_entity.pdbx_description
1 polymer ?
#
loop_
_entity_poly.entity_id
_entity_poly.type
_entity_poly.pdbx_seq_one_letter_code
_entity_poly.pdbx_strand_id
1 'polypeptide(L)'
;MSVDRTVFPANYGVRRRFARTSVCLELCCCSRFPCCRRCPCGRALRARESVQMLSPPRLQEMHGFSPPIFKVPTIDHAGDNDIVEVSFAESETMDGVEVTVIFKDEDRPNRCADCFYDVIRLPLFGRQCDIETFTVLRGPAGVFDRIHFEGTYSGDQDWSAQVPRHMTAVVPVSEFELESESGRLVIWINVWNHLFGPRNNNPDMTFDTVDSFLLTRGLRREVDARFVGLLNRVA
;
A
#
# COMPACT_ATOMS: atom_id res chain seq x y z
N MET A 1 36.84 -12.62 -29.61
CA MET A 1 37.67 -13.17 -28.53
C MET A 1 37.60 -12.19 -27.38
N SER A 2 36.70 -12.40 -26.40
CA SER A 2 37.01 -13.04 -25.09
C SER A 2 37.80 -12.06 -24.19
N VAL A 3 37.47 -11.69 -22.95
CA VAL A 3 36.60 -12.22 -21.88
C VAL A 3 36.28 -11.06 -20.90
N ASP A 4 35.09 -11.12 -20.32
CA ASP A 4 34.61 -10.70 -18.99
C ASP A 4 35.62 -10.18 -17.92
N ARG A 5 35.18 -9.18 -17.13
CA ARG A 5 35.32 -9.13 -15.66
C ARG A 5 34.52 -7.97 -15.03
N THR A 6 33.41 -8.37 -14.39
CA THR A 6 32.84 -7.83 -13.14
C THR A 6 33.68 -6.81 -12.35
N VAL A 7 33.08 -5.66 -12.01
CA VAL A 7 33.43 -4.86 -10.82
C VAL A 7 32.16 -4.24 -10.21
N PHE A 8 31.73 -4.78 -9.08
CA PHE A 8 30.81 -4.12 -8.13
C PHE A 8 31.64 -3.20 -7.21
N PRO A 9 31.15 -2.01 -6.83
CA PRO A 9 31.53 -1.40 -5.58
C PRO A 9 30.47 -1.66 -4.52
N ALA A 10 30.86 -2.44 -3.52
CA ALA A 10 30.23 -2.44 -2.21
C ALA A 10 30.69 -1.18 -1.45
N ASN A 11 29.76 -0.46 -0.84
CA ASN A 11 29.95 0.31 0.40
C ASN A 11 28.65 1.02 0.75
N TYR A 12 27.99 0.63 1.85
CA TYR A 12 27.41 1.58 2.80
C TYR A 12 27.24 0.86 4.14
N GLY A 13 28.15 1.13 5.07
CA GLY A 13 27.96 0.86 6.47
C GLY A 13 27.50 2.13 7.17
N VAL A 14 26.35 2.09 7.85
CA VAL A 14 26.08 2.92 9.02
C VAL A 14 25.25 2.10 10.01
N ARG A 15 25.88 1.68 11.11
CA ARG A 15 25.19 1.25 12.32
C ARG A 15 24.73 2.48 13.08
N ARG A 16 23.42 2.66 13.30
CA ARG A 16 22.91 3.42 14.46
C ARG A 16 21.70 2.70 15.06
N ARG A 17 21.74 2.64 16.40
CA ARG A 17 20.83 1.92 17.29
C ARG A 17 19.45 2.56 17.24
N PHE A 18 18.41 1.75 17.03
CA PHE A 18 17.04 2.16 17.36
C PHE A 18 16.88 2.12 18.89
N ALA A 19 16.66 3.30 19.46
CA ALA A 19 16.20 3.45 20.82
C ALA A 19 14.76 2.91 20.91
N ARG A 20 14.51 2.11 21.94
CA ARG A 20 13.17 1.68 22.34
C ARG A 20 12.36 2.91 22.74
N THR A 21 11.36 3.27 21.96
CA THR A 21 10.23 4.08 22.44
C THR A 21 9.13 3.15 22.89
N SER A 22 9.08 2.95 24.20
CA SER A 22 8.00 2.33 24.94
C SER A 22 6.86 3.33 25.08
N VAL A 23 5.75 3.14 24.37
CA VAL A 23 4.43 3.64 24.79
C VAL A 23 3.38 2.62 24.35
N CYS A 24 2.44 2.31 25.24
CA CYS A 24 1.34 1.32 25.11
C CYS A 24 1.65 -0.15 25.42
N LEU A 25 2.29 -0.41 26.56
CA LEU A 25 2.45 -1.76 27.11
C LEU A 25 2.03 -1.84 28.60
N GLU A 26 0.94 -1.18 29.01
CA GLU A 26 0.48 -1.26 30.43
C GLU A 26 -1.03 -1.42 30.65
N LEU A 27 -1.84 -1.72 29.62
CA LEU A 27 -3.25 -2.07 29.82
C LEU A 27 -3.63 -3.39 29.16
N CYS A 28 -2.91 -4.47 29.51
CA CYS A 28 -3.45 -5.82 29.41
C CYS A 28 -2.77 -6.73 30.42
N CYS A 29 -3.16 -6.57 31.68
CA CYS A 29 -2.87 -7.50 32.75
C CYS A 29 -3.59 -8.83 32.44
N CYS A 30 -2.87 -9.86 32.00
CA CYS A 30 -3.11 -11.28 32.31
C CYS A 30 -2.17 -12.19 31.51
N SER A 31 -0.93 -12.26 31.96
CA SER A 31 -0.08 -13.44 31.75
C SER A 31 -0.66 -14.61 32.57
N ARG A 32 -0.79 -15.80 31.95
CA ARG A 32 -1.07 -17.13 32.57
C ARG A 32 -2.47 -17.78 32.45
N PHE A 33 -3.24 -17.55 31.38
CA PHE A 33 -4.33 -18.49 31.02
C PHE A 33 -4.32 -18.89 29.54
N PRO A 34 -4.75 -20.12 29.16
CA PRO A 34 -4.80 -20.58 27.76
C PRO A 34 -5.83 -19.84 26.89
N CYS A 35 -6.51 -18.82 27.44
CA CYS A 35 -7.61 -18.11 26.80
C CYS A 35 -7.19 -17.18 25.64
N CYS A 36 -5.89 -16.90 25.47
CA CYS A 36 -5.39 -16.02 24.40
C CYS A 36 -5.53 -16.57 22.97
N ARG A 37 -5.88 -17.86 22.78
CA ARG A 37 -6.03 -18.43 21.41
C ARG A 37 -7.33 -18.05 20.70
N ARG A 38 -8.33 -17.52 21.42
CA ARG A 38 -9.65 -17.16 20.87
C ARG A 38 -9.97 -15.67 20.95
N CYS A 39 -9.07 -14.85 21.50
CA CYS A 39 -9.20 -13.40 21.48
C CYS A 39 -9.05 -12.87 20.03
N PRO A 40 -9.88 -11.89 19.60
CA PRO A 40 -9.66 -11.16 18.34
C PRO A 40 -8.23 -10.61 18.22
N CYS A 41 -7.67 -10.13 19.33
CA CYS A 41 -6.28 -9.69 19.45
C CYS A 41 -5.23 -10.79 19.14
N GLY A 42 -5.48 -12.03 19.59
CA GLY A 42 -4.60 -13.18 19.36
C GLY A 42 -4.68 -13.75 17.93
N ARG A 43 -5.79 -13.52 17.20
CA ARG A 43 -5.91 -13.84 15.76
C ARG A 43 -5.22 -12.80 14.88
N ALA A 44 -5.39 -11.51 15.17
CA ALA A 44 -4.69 -10.44 14.46
C ALA A 44 -3.15 -10.56 14.59
N LEU A 45 -2.65 -10.99 15.75
CA LEU A 45 -1.23 -11.30 15.97
C LEU A 45 -0.74 -12.49 15.13
N ARG A 46 -1.54 -13.55 14.93
CA ARG A 46 -1.17 -14.69 14.06
C ARG A 46 -1.21 -14.35 12.57
N ALA A 47 -2.15 -13.50 12.14
CA ALA A 47 -2.19 -13.04 10.76
C ALA A 47 -0.95 -12.22 10.39
N ARG A 48 -0.36 -11.51 11.38
CA ARG A 48 0.94 -10.83 11.24
C ARG A 48 2.13 -11.79 11.20
N GLU A 49 2.09 -12.93 11.91
CA GLU A 49 3.16 -13.94 11.91
C GLU A 49 3.27 -14.71 10.57
N SER A 50 2.25 -14.70 9.72
CA SER A 50 2.25 -15.34 8.40
C SER A 50 2.57 -14.40 7.24
N VAL A 51 2.85 -13.11 7.49
CA VAL A 51 3.15 -12.15 6.42
C VAL A 51 4.54 -12.43 5.86
N GLN A 52 4.60 -12.83 4.59
CA GLN A 52 5.87 -13.04 3.92
C GLN A 52 6.45 -11.69 3.50
N MET A 53 7.53 -11.29 4.19
CA MET A 53 8.33 -10.11 3.86
C MET A 53 9.05 -10.28 2.53
N LEU A 54 9.11 -9.20 1.73
CA LEU A 54 9.84 -9.13 0.48
C LEU A 54 10.96 -8.08 0.56
N SER A 55 11.92 -8.20 -0.35
CA SER A 55 12.92 -7.17 -0.64
C SER A 55 12.77 -6.74 -2.10
N PRO A 56 13.21 -5.53 -2.50
CA PRO A 56 13.09 -5.09 -3.88
C PRO A 56 13.71 -6.06 -4.91
N PRO A 57 14.92 -6.64 -4.68
CA PRO A 57 15.46 -7.66 -5.59
C PRO A 57 14.59 -8.91 -5.69
N ARG A 58 13.99 -9.33 -4.57
CA ARG A 58 13.12 -10.51 -4.55
C ARG A 58 11.81 -10.26 -5.29
N LEU A 59 11.25 -9.05 -5.18
CA LEU A 59 10.07 -8.64 -5.93
C LEU A 59 10.35 -8.69 -7.45
N GLN A 60 11.47 -8.09 -7.87
CA GLN A 60 11.90 -8.09 -9.26
C GLN A 60 12.11 -9.51 -9.80
N GLU A 61 12.72 -10.40 -9.02
CA GLU A 61 12.90 -11.81 -9.40
C GLU A 61 11.57 -12.56 -9.54
N MET A 62 10.63 -12.34 -8.61
CA MET A 62 9.36 -13.05 -8.57
C MET A 62 8.40 -12.61 -9.66
N HIS A 63 8.32 -11.30 -9.90
CA HIS A 63 7.26 -10.72 -10.72
C HIS A 63 7.79 -10.05 -11.99
N GLY A 64 9.09 -9.77 -12.07
CA GLY A 64 9.68 -9.10 -13.23
C GLY A 64 9.48 -7.59 -13.27
N PHE A 65 9.10 -6.95 -12.15
CA PHE A 65 8.98 -5.49 -12.07
C PHE A 65 9.45 -4.92 -10.73
N SER A 66 9.88 -3.66 -10.77
CA SER A 66 10.28 -2.88 -9.60
C SER A 66 9.05 -2.30 -8.90
N PRO A 67 9.07 -2.13 -7.58
CA PRO A 67 7.95 -1.52 -6.88
C PRO A 67 7.71 -0.09 -7.40
N PRO A 68 6.46 0.39 -7.47
CA PRO A 68 6.17 1.75 -7.90
C PRO A 68 6.71 2.79 -6.89
N ILE A 69 6.78 4.04 -7.32
CA ILE A 69 6.97 5.21 -6.45
C ILE A 69 5.60 5.89 -6.32
N PHE A 70 5.26 6.30 -5.11
CA PHE A 70 4.02 7.04 -4.88
C PHE A 70 4.30 8.53 -4.70
N LYS A 71 3.47 9.35 -5.33
CA LYS A 71 3.37 10.79 -5.06
C LYS A 71 2.17 11.01 -4.16
N VAL A 72 2.44 11.35 -2.90
CA VAL A 72 1.43 11.55 -1.86
C VAL A 72 1.31 13.05 -1.59
N PRO A 73 0.11 13.65 -1.57
CA PRO A 73 -0.05 15.04 -1.16
C PRO A 73 0.53 15.29 0.23
N THR A 74 1.36 16.32 0.42
CA THR A 74 2.03 16.57 1.71
C THR A 74 1.04 16.79 2.87
N ILE A 75 -0.16 17.31 2.57
CA ILE A 75 -1.24 17.47 3.56
C ILE A 75 -1.72 16.14 4.14
N ASP A 76 -1.66 15.07 3.36
CA ASP A 76 -2.07 13.72 3.75
C ASP A 76 -1.01 13.07 4.64
N HIS A 77 0.26 13.19 4.24
CA HIS A 77 1.41 12.79 5.06
C HIS A 77 1.43 13.53 6.42
N ALA A 78 1.12 14.83 6.42
CA ALA A 78 0.98 15.62 7.65
C ALA A 78 -0.21 15.22 8.53
N GLY A 79 -1.22 14.56 7.94
CA GLY A 79 -2.36 13.95 8.63
C GLY A 79 -2.04 12.60 9.29
N ASP A 80 -0.84 12.05 9.08
CA ASP A 80 -0.43 10.73 9.55
C ASP A 80 -1.09 9.56 8.77
N ASN A 81 -1.43 9.79 7.49
CA ASN A 81 -2.05 8.81 6.56
C ASN A 81 -1.03 8.02 5.72
N ASP A 82 0.17 7.82 6.26
CA ASP A 82 1.30 7.26 5.53
C ASP A 82 1.03 5.88 4.90
N ILE A 83 1.69 5.62 3.77
CA ILE A 83 1.80 4.25 3.24
C ILE A 83 2.67 3.43 4.21
N VAL A 84 2.04 2.47 4.89
CA VAL A 84 2.72 1.61 5.86
C VAL A 84 3.26 0.33 5.22
N GLU A 85 2.58 -0.15 4.18
CA GLU A 85 2.87 -1.42 3.54
C GLU A 85 2.38 -1.43 2.10
N VAL A 86 3.12 -2.10 1.22
CA VAL A 86 2.65 -2.48 -0.11
C VAL A 86 2.83 -3.98 -0.30
N SER A 87 1.71 -4.66 -0.55
CA SER A 87 1.63 -6.09 -0.76
C SER A 87 1.53 -6.44 -2.24
N PHE A 88 2.23 -7.49 -2.64
CA PHE A 88 2.31 -7.94 -4.02
C PHE A 88 1.93 -9.40 -4.16
N ALA A 89 1.14 -9.73 -5.18
CA ALA A 89 0.84 -11.11 -5.55
C ALA A 89 0.43 -11.21 -7.03
N GLU A 90 0.68 -12.36 -7.67
CA GLU A 90 0.09 -12.63 -8.98
C GLU A 90 -1.44 -12.67 -8.83
N SER A 91 -2.15 -11.93 -9.67
CA SER A 91 -3.60 -11.85 -9.64
C SER A 91 -4.20 -13.22 -9.99
N GLU A 92 -5.28 -13.59 -9.28
CA GLU A 92 -6.02 -14.82 -9.58
C GLU A 92 -7.04 -14.63 -10.72
N THR A 93 -7.36 -13.39 -11.07
CA THR A 93 -8.43 -13.05 -12.02
C THR A 93 -7.90 -12.41 -13.31
N MET A 94 -6.68 -11.86 -13.29
CA MET A 94 -6.07 -11.15 -14.41
C MET A 94 -4.64 -11.65 -14.66
N ASP A 95 -4.16 -11.53 -15.89
CA ASP A 95 -2.74 -11.81 -16.21
C ASP A 95 -1.87 -10.61 -15.80
N GLY A 96 -1.49 -10.57 -14.51
CA GLY A 96 -0.79 -9.45 -13.94
C GLY A 96 -0.54 -9.57 -12.44
N VAL A 97 0.03 -8.53 -11.86
CA VAL A 97 0.38 -8.47 -10.44
C VAL A 97 -0.53 -7.49 -9.72
N GLU A 98 -1.21 -7.96 -8.68
CA GLU A 98 -1.92 -7.10 -7.73
C GLU A 98 -0.91 -6.35 -6.86
N VAL A 99 -1.09 -5.04 -6.81
CA VAL A 99 -0.37 -4.12 -5.92
C VAL A 99 -1.39 -3.56 -4.95
N THR A 100 -1.33 -4.02 -3.70
CA THR A 100 -2.22 -3.58 -2.63
C THR A 100 -1.47 -2.65 -1.69
N VAL A 101 -1.88 -1.38 -1.66
CA VAL A 101 -1.29 -0.33 -0.81
C VAL A 101 -2.12 -0.23 0.47
N ILE A 102 -1.44 -0.22 1.61
CA ILE A 102 -2.06 -0.04 2.92
C ILE A 102 -1.63 1.33 3.44
N PHE A 103 -2.60 2.21 3.63
CA PHE A 103 -2.46 3.53 4.23
C PHE A 103 -2.76 3.46 5.72
N LYS A 104 -2.16 4.32 6.54
CA LYS A 104 -2.33 4.27 7.98
C LYS A 104 -3.75 4.65 8.42
N ASP A 105 -4.36 5.64 7.77
CA ASP A 105 -5.74 6.11 7.99
C ASP A 105 -6.30 6.72 6.70
N GLU A 106 -7.51 7.28 6.72
CA GLU A 106 -8.13 8.06 5.63
C GLU A 106 -8.85 9.29 6.19
N ASP A 107 -8.23 10.46 6.11
CA ASP A 107 -8.83 11.70 6.62
C ASP A 107 -9.77 12.36 5.61
N ARG A 108 -11.00 12.61 6.02
CA ARG A 108 -11.96 13.44 5.29
C ARG A 108 -11.63 14.93 5.46
N PRO A 109 -11.88 15.77 4.45
CA PRO A 109 -11.72 17.23 4.57
C PRO A 109 -12.53 17.88 5.72
N ASN A 110 -13.53 17.19 6.29
CA ASN A 110 -14.37 17.66 7.40
C ASN A 110 -14.14 16.83 8.68
N ARG A 111 -13.41 17.40 9.65
CA ARG A 111 -13.03 16.79 10.94
C ARG A 111 -14.16 16.16 11.78
N CYS A 112 -15.40 16.66 11.67
CA CYS A 112 -16.54 16.09 12.41
C CYS A 112 -17.16 14.85 11.72
N ALA A 113 -16.97 14.71 10.40
CA ALA A 113 -17.41 13.53 9.66
C ALA A 113 -16.40 12.37 9.77
N ASP A 114 -15.11 12.71 9.91
CA ASP A 114 -14.00 11.77 10.23
C ASP A 114 -14.29 10.93 11.46
N CYS A 115 -14.50 11.60 12.60
CA CYS A 115 -14.64 10.91 13.89
C CYS A 115 -15.81 9.90 13.89
N PHE A 116 -16.86 10.12 13.09
CA PHE A 116 -17.96 9.16 12.97
C PHE A 116 -17.67 8.04 11.97
N TYR A 117 -16.86 8.30 10.92
CA TYR A 117 -16.48 7.33 9.90
C TYR A 117 -15.41 6.34 10.41
N ASP A 118 -14.45 6.81 11.20
CA ASP A 118 -13.41 5.95 11.80
C ASP A 118 -13.99 5.01 12.86
N VAL A 119 -14.98 5.51 13.61
CA VAL A 119 -15.70 4.75 14.64
C VAL A 119 -16.58 3.65 14.04
N ILE A 120 -17.03 3.76 12.79
CA ILE A 120 -17.77 2.68 12.09
C ILE A 120 -16.84 1.70 11.34
N ARG A 121 -15.67 2.12 10.86
CA ARG A 121 -14.72 1.22 10.16
C ARG A 121 -14.14 0.17 11.10
N LEU A 122 -13.83 0.55 12.34
CA LEU A 122 -13.28 -0.38 13.34
C LEU A 122 -14.22 -1.57 13.65
N PRO A 123 -15.52 -1.41 13.94
CA PRO A 123 -16.42 -2.54 14.13
C PRO A 123 -16.75 -3.28 12.82
N LEU A 124 -16.90 -2.59 11.69
CA LEU A 124 -17.29 -3.20 10.41
C LEU A 124 -16.16 -4.01 9.76
N PHE A 125 -14.97 -3.43 9.64
CA PHE A 125 -13.82 -4.01 8.93
C PHE A 125 -12.72 -4.49 9.86
N GLY A 126 -12.72 -4.08 11.13
CA GLY A 126 -11.68 -4.45 12.09
C GLY A 126 -10.39 -3.65 11.91
N ARG A 127 -10.45 -2.55 11.14
CA ARG A 127 -9.31 -1.68 10.82
C ARG A 127 -9.74 -0.21 10.69
N GLN A 128 -8.80 0.68 10.99
CA GLN A 128 -8.85 2.11 10.63
C GLN A 128 -8.15 2.36 9.29
N CYS A 129 -7.04 1.67 9.04
CA CYS A 129 -6.28 1.78 7.79
C CYS A 129 -7.16 1.69 6.54
N ASP A 130 -6.77 2.46 5.54
CA ASP A 130 -7.30 2.33 4.21
C ASP A 130 -6.46 1.40 3.35
N ILE A 131 -7.12 0.68 2.44
CA ILE A 131 -6.44 -0.32 1.61
C ILE A 131 -6.98 -0.18 0.21
N GLU A 132 -6.10 0.08 -0.73
CA GLU A 132 -6.42 0.26 -2.13
C GLU A 132 -5.56 -0.66 -3.00
N THR A 133 -6.14 -1.18 -4.08
CA THR A 133 -5.49 -2.18 -4.93
C THR A 133 -5.62 -1.80 -6.39
N PHE A 134 -4.53 -1.97 -7.14
CA PHE A 134 -4.53 -1.94 -8.59
C PHE A 134 -3.74 -3.13 -9.15
N THR A 135 -3.95 -3.46 -10.41
CA THR A 135 -3.27 -4.60 -11.05
C THR A 135 -2.40 -4.12 -12.20
N VAL A 136 -1.11 -4.45 -12.19
CA VAL A 136 -0.21 -4.20 -13.31
C VAL A 136 -0.30 -5.39 -14.27
N LEU A 137 -0.86 -5.15 -15.47
CA LEU A 137 -1.20 -6.19 -16.44
C LEU A 137 -0.06 -6.45 -17.42
N ARG A 138 0.13 -7.72 -17.77
CA ARG A 138 1.04 -8.15 -18.83
C ARG A 138 0.35 -8.01 -20.19
N GLY A 139 1.09 -7.49 -21.17
CA GLY A 139 0.73 -7.48 -22.57
C GLY A 139 1.00 -8.83 -23.25
N PRO A 140 0.63 -8.97 -24.54
CA PRO A 140 0.84 -10.21 -25.30
C PRO A 140 2.30 -10.69 -25.37
N ALA A 141 3.26 -9.77 -25.20
CA ALA A 141 4.69 -10.06 -25.17
C ALA A 141 5.21 -10.50 -23.77
N GLY A 142 4.33 -10.63 -22.78
CA GLY A 142 4.69 -10.93 -21.39
C GLY A 142 5.27 -9.74 -20.60
N VAL A 143 5.32 -8.56 -21.22
CA VAL A 143 5.81 -7.30 -20.64
C VAL A 143 4.66 -6.53 -20.02
N PHE A 144 4.86 -5.92 -18.85
CA PHE A 144 3.86 -5.04 -18.25
C PHE A 144 3.63 -3.80 -19.10
N ASP A 145 2.41 -3.61 -19.60
CA ASP A 145 2.08 -2.52 -20.54
C ASP A 145 0.87 -1.68 -20.13
N ARG A 146 0.11 -2.12 -19.13
CA ARG A 146 -1.13 -1.47 -18.65
C ARG A 146 -1.27 -1.62 -17.14
N ILE A 147 -2.00 -0.69 -16.53
CA ILE A 147 -2.44 -0.77 -15.14
C ILE A 147 -3.97 -0.74 -15.13
N HIS A 148 -4.58 -1.71 -14.48
CA HIS A 148 -6.01 -1.76 -14.23
C HIS A 148 -6.31 -1.29 -12.81
N PHE A 149 -7.02 -0.17 -12.73
CA PHE A 149 -7.58 0.36 -11.50
C PHE A 149 -9.04 -0.07 -11.43
N GLU A 150 -9.39 -1.02 -10.56
CA GLU A 150 -10.76 -1.47 -10.36
C GLU A 150 -11.34 -0.76 -9.14
N GLY A 151 -12.13 0.29 -9.38
CA GLY A 151 -12.70 1.12 -8.31
C GLY A 151 -11.71 2.07 -7.62
N THR A 152 -10.44 2.10 -8.04
CA THR A 152 -9.39 2.92 -7.42
C THR A 152 -8.84 4.01 -8.33
N TYR A 153 -9.51 4.29 -9.45
CA TYR A 153 -9.06 5.31 -10.41
C TYR A 153 -9.58 6.69 -10.03
N SER A 154 -8.70 7.70 -9.97
CA SER A 154 -9.08 9.08 -9.68
C SER A 154 -9.77 9.76 -10.87
N GLY A 155 -9.48 9.35 -12.12
CA GLY A 155 -9.87 10.13 -13.29
C GLY A 155 -9.26 11.53 -13.22
N ASP A 156 -10.08 12.55 -13.50
CA ASP A 156 -9.70 13.96 -13.37
C ASP A 156 -10.06 14.56 -11.99
N GLN A 157 -10.42 13.73 -11.00
CA GLN A 157 -10.75 14.21 -9.65
C GLN A 157 -9.51 14.69 -8.91
N ASP A 158 -9.69 15.76 -8.14
CA ASP A 158 -8.65 16.42 -7.36
C ASP A 158 -9.01 16.43 -5.86
N TRP A 159 -8.10 16.92 -5.04
CA TRP A 159 -8.21 16.91 -3.58
C TRP A 159 -9.44 17.66 -3.05
N SER A 160 -10.01 18.57 -3.84
CA SER A 160 -11.20 19.33 -3.46
C SER A 160 -12.51 18.54 -3.55
N ALA A 161 -12.48 17.36 -4.17
CA ALA A 161 -13.66 16.50 -4.34
C ALA A 161 -14.27 16.13 -2.99
N GLN A 162 -15.47 16.65 -2.69
CA GLN A 162 -16.15 16.37 -1.41
C GLN A 162 -16.62 14.92 -1.28
N VAL A 163 -16.98 14.29 -2.40
CA VAL A 163 -17.38 12.88 -2.48
C VAL A 163 -16.69 12.28 -3.71
N PRO A 164 -15.45 11.80 -3.56
CA PRO A 164 -14.72 11.16 -4.64
C PRO A 164 -15.49 9.93 -5.16
N ARG A 165 -15.56 9.80 -6.48
CA ARG A 165 -16.16 8.66 -7.17
C ARG A 165 -15.08 7.60 -7.40
N HIS A 166 -15.34 6.38 -6.95
CA HIS A 166 -14.51 5.21 -7.22
C HIS A 166 -14.71 4.77 -8.67
N MET A 167 -13.81 5.21 -9.56
CA MET A 167 -13.88 4.88 -11.00
C MET A 167 -13.03 3.65 -11.33
N THR A 168 -13.32 3.04 -12.47
CA THR A 168 -12.54 1.93 -13.03
C THR A 168 -11.94 2.32 -14.37
N ALA A 169 -10.66 2.04 -14.57
CA ALA A 169 -9.97 2.30 -15.84
C ALA A 169 -8.78 1.35 -16.05
N VAL A 170 -8.50 1.03 -17.31
CA VAL A 170 -7.25 0.39 -17.74
C VAL A 170 -6.42 1.45 -18.46
N VAL A 171 -5.28 1.80 -17.88
CA VAL A 171 -4.42 2.89 -18.35
C VAL A 171 -3.10 2.30 -18.89
N PRO A 172 -2.68 2.62 -20.12
CA PRO A 172 -1.37 2.24 -20.64
C PRO A 172 -0.23 2.77 -19.76
N VAL A 173 0.80 1.95 -19.55
CA VAL A 173 2.03 2.34 -18.83
C VAL A 173 2.71 3.56 -19.46
N SER A 174 2.56 3.76 -20.78
CA SER A 174 3.08 4.94 -21.48
C SER A 174 2.47 6.27 -21.06
N GLU A 175 1.32 6.26 -20.37
CA GLU A 175 0.71 7.48 -19.82
C GLU A 175 1.26 7.85 -18.43
N PHE A 176 2.00 6.94 -17.78
CA PHE A 176 2.58 7.18 -16.46
C PHE A 176 3.91 7.89 -16.57
N GLU A 177 4.17 8.76 -15.60
CA GLU A 177 5.50 9.27 -15.37
C GLU A 177 6.43 8.15 -14.90
N LEU A 178 7.66 8.17 -15.39
CA LEU A 178 8.74 7.33 -14.91
C LEU A 178 9.72 8.20 -14.14
N GLU A 179 10.16 7.73 -12.98
CA GLU A 179 11.22 8.41 -12.25
C GLU A 179 12.53 8.32 -13.05
N SER A 180 13.19 9.47 -13.20
CA SER A 180 14.30 9.69 -14.12
C SER A 180 15.52 8.81 -13.90
N GLU A 181 15.85 8.47 -12.65
CA GLU A 181 17.07 7.73 -12.31
C GLU A 181 16.85 6.21 -12.29
N SER A 182 15.73 5.77 -11.71
CA SER A 182 15.40 4.37 -11.46
C SER A 182 14.50 3.76 -12.54
N GLY A 183 13.81 4.58 -13.34
CA GLY A 183 12.82 4.12 -14.31
C GLY A 183 11.57 3.50 -13.67
N ARG A 184 11.36 3.69 -12.36
CA ARG A 184 10.19 3.17 -11.63
C ARG A 184 8.94 3.96 -12.02
N LEU A 185 7.81 3.24 -12.13
CA LEU A 185 6.50 3.85 -12.36
C LEU A 185 6.11 4.77 -11.21
N VAL A 186 5.65 5.97 -11.54
CA VAL A 186 5.13 6.93 -10.57
C VAL A 186 3.61 6.83 -10.54
N ILE A 187 3.05 6.54 -9.37
CA ILE A 187 1.61 6.49 -9.11
C ILE A 187 1.24 7.73 -8.29
N TRP A 188 0.31 8.53 -8.81
CA TRP A 188 -0.17 9.73 -8.14
C TRP A 188 -1.40 9.42 -7.29
N ILE A 189 -1.41 9.87 -6.04
CA ILE A 189 -2.60 9.89 -5.19
C ILE A 189 -3.22 11.28 -5.30
N ASN A 190 -4.40 11.35 -5.90
CA ASN A 190 -4.99 12.62 -6.33
C ASN A 190 -6.09 13.15 -5.42
N VAL A 191 -6.63 12.32 -4.54
CA VAL A 191 -7.79 12.61 -3.70
C VAL A 191 -7.57 12.04 -2.30
N TRP A 192 -8.25 12.61 -1.31
CA TRP A 192 -8.08 12.27 0.11
C TRP A 192 -8.51 10.85 0.49
N ASN A 193 -9.29 10.16 -0.35
CA ASN A 193 -9.61 8.74 -0.21
C ASN A 193 -8.66 7.83 -1.02
N HIS A 194 -7.43 8.28 -1.25
CA HIS A 194 -6.35 7.54 -1.89
C HIS A 194 -6.58 6.99 -3.31
N LEU A 195 -7.48 7.57 -4.12
CA LEU A 195 -7.61 7.14 -5.52
C LEU A 195 -6.37 7.52 -6.35
N PHE A 196 -5.98 6.58 -7.21
CA PHE A 196 -4.75 6.63 -7.99
C PHE A 196 -4.95 7.19 -9.39
N GLY A 197 -3.90 7.80 -9.94
CA GLY A 197 -3.84 8.22 -11.33
C GLY A 197 -2.41 8.20 -11.91
N PRO A 198 -2.30 8.32 -13.25
CA PRO A 198 -1.02 8.35 -13.94
C PRO A 198 -0.29 9.70 -13.84
N ARG A 199 -1.01 10.76 -13.44
CA ARG A 199 -0.55 12.15 -13.43
C ARG A 199 -1.10 12.93 -12.24
N ASN A 200 -0.47 14.06 -11.96
CA ASN A 200 -0.92 15.02 -10.97
C ASN A 200 -2.19 15.75 -11.41
N ASN A 201 -3.27 15.63 -10.62
CA ASN A 201 -4.50 16.42 -10.79
C ASN A 201 -4.53 17.68 -9.92
N ASN A 202 -3.54 17.87 -9.03
CA ASN A 202 -3.43 18.97 -8.07
C ASN A 202 -2.16 19.79 -8.33
N PRO A 203 -2.11 20.59 -9.41
CA PRO A 203 -0.89 21.33 -9.79
C PRO A 203 -0.46 22.36 -8.74
N ASP A 204 -1.40 22.84 -7.91
CA ASP A 204 -1.16 23.86 -6.89
C ASP A 204 -0.79 23.26 -5.51
N MET A 205 -0.71 21.93 -5.40
CA MET A 205 -0.36 21.23 -4.16
C MET A 205 1.08 20.72 -4.17
N THR A 206 1.65 20.56 -2.98
CA THR A 206 2.94 19.91 -2.80
C THR A 206 2.77 18.41 -2.58
N PHE A 207 3.75 17.65 -3.03
CA PHE A 207 3.76 16.19 -2.95
C PHE A 207 5.07 15.68 -2.39
N ASP A 208 4.95 14.72 -1.50
CA ASP A 208 6.07 13.91 -1.00
C ASP A 208 6.27 12.70 -1.91
N THR A 209 7.55 12.31 -2.05
CA THR A 209 7.92 11.12 -2.81
C THR A 209 8.09 9.96 -1.84
N VAL A 210 7.27 8.94 -1.97
CA VAL A 210 7.33 7.72 -1.16
C VAL A 210 7.82 6.58 -2.03
N ASP A 211 9.10 6.26 -1.89
CA ASP A 211 9.81 5.27 -2.70
C ASP A 211 10.32 4.06 -1.88
N SER A 212 10.13 4.12 -0.56
CA SER A 212 10.53 3.12 0.43
C SER A 212 9.37 2.84 1.39
N PHE A 213 8.97 1.57 1.48
CA PHE A 213 7.86 1.10 2.29
C PHE A 213 8.05 -0.39 2.62
N LEU A 214 7.28 -0.91 3.58
CA LEU A 214 7.28 -2.33 3.89
C LEU A 214 6.77 -3.13 2.69
N LEU A 215 7.60 -4.03 2.14
CA LEU A 215 7.21 -4.91 1.05
C LEU A 215 6.77 -6.25 1.61
N THR A 216 5.59 -6.70 1.23
CA THR A 216 5.08 -8.02 1.61
C THR A 216 4.47 -8.74 0.43
N ARG A 217 4.17 -10.02 0.62
CA ARG A 217 3.43 -10.83 -0.34
C ARG A 217 2.01 -11.09 0.16
N GLY A 218 1.03 -10.94 -0.73
CA GLY A 218 -0.35 -11.31 -0.49
C GLY A 218 -1.31 -10.69 -1.49
N LEU A 219 -2.37 -11.42 -1.82
CA LEU A 219 -3.52 -10.89 -2.57
C LEU A 219 -4.30 -9.92 -1.70
N ARG A 220 -5.13 -9.05 -2.32
CA ARG A 220 -6.02 -8.15 -1.58
C ARG A 220 -6.85 -8.90 -0.52
N ARG A 221 -7.45 -10.04 -0.90
CA ARG A 221 -8.25 -10.88 0.02
C ARG A 221 -7.45 -11.37 1.22
N GLU A 222 -6.16 -11.65 1.06
CA GLU A 222 -5.28 -12.13 2.13
C GLU A 222 -4.85 -10.97 3.03
N VAL A 223 -4.66 -9.77 2.47
CA VAL A 223 -4.42 -8.54 3.24
C VAL A 223 -5.65 -8.20 4.09
N ASP A 224 -6.85 -8.20 3.50
CA ASP A 224 -8.09 -7.92 4.24
C ASP A 224 -8.35 -8.96 5.35
N ALA A 225 -8.02 -10.22 5.13
CA ALA A 225 -8.15 -11.30 6.12
C ALA A 225 -7.26 -11.11 7.37
N ARG A 226 -6.28 -10.19 7.33
CA ARG A 226 -5.50 -9.82 8.52
C ARG A 226 -6.32 -9.03 9.54
N PHE A 227 -7.43 -8.44 9.11
CA PHE A 227 -8.29 -7.58 9.91
C PHE A 227 -9.61 -8.28 10.22
N VAL A 228 -10.01 -8.25 11.49
CA VAL A 228 -11.15 -9.03 12.00
C VAL A 228 -12.31 -8.09 12.38
N GLY A 229 -13.07 -7.65 11.37
CA GLY A 229 -14.33 -6.89 11.53
C GLY A 229 -15.59 -7.73 11.39
N LEU A 230 -16.76 -7.13 11.64
CA LEU A 230 -18.08 -7.76 11.46
C LEU A 230 -18.31 -8.30 10.03
N LEU A 231 -17.90 -7.58 9.00
CA LEU A 231 -18.05 -8.01 7.60
C LEU A 231 -17.06 -9.12 7.22
N ASN A 232 -15.86 -9.09 7.80
CA ASN A 232 -14.81 -10.09 7.55
C ASN A 232 -14.94 -11.35 8.44
N ARG A 233 -15.94 -11.40 9.34
CA ARG A 233 -16.23 -12.57 10.20
C ARG A 233 -17.23 -13.54 9.58
N VAL A 234 -17.94 -13.15 8.52
CA VAL A 234 -19.08 -13.90 7.95
C VAL A 234 -18.73 -14.57 6.62
N ALA A 235 -17.49 -14.45 6.13
CA ALA A 235 -16.97 -15.17 4.97
C ALA A 235 -16.35 -16.53 5.36
#